data_AF-A0A0J6EG21-F1
#
_entry.id   AF-A0A0J6EG21-F1
#
_cell.length_a   1.000
_cell.length_b   1.000
_cell.length_c   1.000
_cell.angle_alpha   90.00
_cell.angle_beta   90.00
_cell.angle_gamma   90.00
#
_symmetry.space_group_name_H-M   'P 1'
#
loop_
_entity.id
_entity.type
_entity.pdbx_description
1 polymer ?
#
loop_
_entity_poly.entity_id
_entity_poly.type
_entity_poly.pdbx_seq_one_letter_code
_entity_poly.pdbx_strand_id
1 'polypeptide(L)' 'MTLYVKRLWSDTPPLRPQQAEQLLDLYERPIATFKDAGRAYQIGFNTALTCLGYLIATKHGGNDDE' A
#
# COMPACT_ATOMS: atom_id res chain seq x y z
N MET A 1 1.31 -2.98 -13.51
CA MET A 1 1.04 -3.41 -12.12
C MET A 1 0.37 -2.22 -11.45
N THR A 2 -0.86 -2.37 -10.99
CA THR A 2 -1.61 -1.25 -10.38
C THR A 2 -1.61 -1.44 -8.87
N LEU A 3 -1.05 -0.49 -8.13
CA LEU A 3 -1.09 -0.50 -6.68
C LEU A 3 -2.43 0.02 -6.19
N TYR A 4 -2.92 -0.56 -5.10
CA TYR A 4 -4.10 -0.08 -4.40
C TYR A 4 -4.00 -0.35 -2.90
N VAL A 5 -4.70 0.45 -2.09
CA VAL A 5 -4.78 0.23 -0.65
C VAL A 5 -5.94 -0.72 -0.37
N LYS A 6 -5.64 -1.91 0.15
CA LYS A 6 -6.61 -2.91 0.61
C LYS A 6 -6.92 -2.69 2.09
N ARG A 7 -8.20 -2.75 2.45
CA ARG A 7 -8.64 -2.80 3.84
C ARG A 7 -8.62 -4.25 4.34
N LEU A 8 -8.00 -4.48 5.49
CA LEU A 8 -7.80 -5.83 6.05
C LEU A 8 -8.94 -6.28 6.98
N TRP A 9 -9.48 -5.36 7.79
CA TRP A 9 -10.50 -5.67 8.78
C TRP A 9 -11.80 -4.92 8.48
N SER A 10 -12.92 -5.48 8.95
CA SER A 10 -14.26 -4.93 8.71
C SER A 10 -14.52 -3.63 9.48
N ASP A 11 -13.88 -3.47 10.64
CA ASP A 11 -13.94 -2.32 11.55
C ASP A 11 -12.97 -1.20 11.18
N THR A 12 -11.98 -1.46 10.33
CA THR A 12 -11.09 -0.42 9.80
C THR A 12 -11.91 0.63 9.03
N PRO A 13 -11.74 1.94 9.34
CA PRO A 13 -12.49 2.98 8.67
C PRO A 13 -12.21 3.01 7.16
N PRO A 14 -13.16 3.41 6.31
CA PRO A 14 -12.89 3.58 4.89
C PRO A 14 -11.99 4.79 4.66
N LEU A 15 -11.03 4.66 3.75
CA LEU A 15 -10.21 5.77 3.28
C LEU A 15 -10.98 6.58 2.24
N ARG A 16 -10.85 7.92 2.29
CA ARG A 16 -11.27 8.76 1.17
C ARG A 16 -10.34 8.52 -0.02
N PRO A 17 -10.82 8.69 -1.27
CA PRO A 17 -9.99 8.49 -2.47
C PRO A 17 -8.66 9.24 -2.41
N GLN A 18 -8.69 10.51 -2.00
CA GLN A 18 -7.50 11.34 -1.85
C GLN A 18 -6.48 10.78 -0.83
N GLN A 19 -6.97 10.17 0.27
CA GLN A 19 -6.08 9.56 1.27
C GLN A 19 -5.42 8.30 0.73
N ALA A 20 -6.15 7.49 -0.04
CA ALA A 20 -5.58 6.32 -0.70
C ALA A 20 -4.49 6.74 -1.71
N GLU A 21 -4.74 7.76 -2.53
CA GLU A 21 -3.75 8.31 -3.46
C GLU A 21 -2.49 8.82 -2.74
N GLN A 22 -2.66 9.55 -1.64
CA GLN A 22 -1.53 10.03 -0.83
C GLN A 22 -0.70 8.88 -0.25
N LEU A 23 -1.33 7.81 0.22
CA LEU A 23 -0.61 6.63 0.73
C LEU A 23 0.17 5.91 -0.37
N LEU A 24 -0.38 5.83 -1.58
CA LEU A 24 0.30 5.24 -2.73
C LEU A 24 1.50 6.09 -3.15
N ASP A 25 1.36 7.42 -3.22
CA ASP A 25 2.47 8.33 -3.53
C ASP A 25 3.61 8.19 -2.51
N LEU A 26 3.27 8.17 -1.21
CA LEU A 26 4.25 7.99 -0.13
C LEU A 26 4.96 6.63 -0.19
N TYR A 27 4.29 5.59 -0.70
CA TYR A 27 4.85 4.26 -0.84
C TYR A 27 5.80 4.14 -2.04
N GLU A 28 5.51 4.81 -3.15
CA GLU A 28 6.30 4.72 -4.39
C GLU A 28 7.48 5.70 -4.44
N ARG A 29 7.29 6.91 -3.93
CA ARG A 29 8.27 8.02 -4.01
C ARG A 29 9.70 7.65 -3.58
N PRO A 30 9.93 6.92 -2.47
CA PRO A 30 11.29 6.56 -2.07
C PRO A 30 11.94 5.46 -2.91
N ILE A 31 11.20 4.66 -3.68
CA ILE A 31 11.81 3.70 -4.63
C ILE A 31 12.57 4.46 -5.72
N ALA A 32 11.97 5.53 -6.23
CA ALA A 32 12.58 6.36 -7.27
C ALA A 32 13.82 7.11 -6.76
N THR A 33 13.90 7.36 -5.45
CA THR A 33 14.96 8.18 -4.83
C THR A 33 16.07 7.33 -4.22
N PHE A 34 15.72 6.21 -3.59
CA PHE A 34 16.63 5.35 -2.85
C PHE A 34 16.61 3.96 -3.47
N LYS A 35 17.64 3.63 -4.27
CA LYS A 35 17.78 2.35 -5.00
C LYS A 35 17.50 1.13 -4.10
N ASP A 36 18.50 0.71 -3.33
CA ASP A 36 18.42 -0.52 -2.54
C ASP A 36 17.61 -0.33 -1.25
N ALA A 37 17.61 0.90 -0.70
CA ALA A 37 16.87 1.21 0.52
C ALA A 37 15.35 1.42 0.29
N GLY A 38 14.91 1.65 -0.95
CA GLY A 38 13.50 1.82 -1.30
C GLY A 38 12.67 0.57 -0.97
N ARG A 39 13.24 -0.62 -1.16
CA ARG A 39 12.58 -1.88 -0.79
C ARG A 39 12.40 -2.02 0.72
N ALA A 40 13.40 -1.65 1.52
CA ALA A 40 13.30 -1.68 2.98
C ALA A 40 12.25 -0.67 3.48
N TYR A 41 12.18 0.51 2.87
CA TYR A 41 11.13 1.47 3.14
C TYR A 41 9.75 0.90 2.86
N GLN A 42 9.53 0.30 1.68
CA GLN A 42 8.23 -0.28 1.32
C GLN A 42 7.79 -1.35 2.33
N ILE A 43 8.72 -2.22 2.75
CA ILE A 43 8.44 -3.23 3.78
C ILE A 43 8.00 -2.56 5.08
N GLY A 44 8.78 -1.61 5.59
CA GLY A 44 8.45 -0.90 6.83
C GLY A 44 7.12 -0.15 6.76
N PHE A 45 6.85 0.51 5.62
CA PHE A 45 5.61 1.23 5.37
C PHE A 45 4.40 0.30 5.35
N ASN A 46 4.51 -0.85 4.67
CA ASN A 46 3.44 -1.85 4.66
C ASN A 46 3.24 -2.49 6.03
N THR A 47 4.29 -2.74 6.80
CA THR A 47 4.18 -3.22 8.18
C THR A 47 3.41 -2.22 9.04
N ALA A 48 3.73 -0.93 8.95
CA ALA A 48 3.03 0.12 9.69
C ALA A 48 1.55 0.23 9.27
N LEU A 49 1.26 0.20 7.96
CA LEU A 49 -0.12 0.21 7.45
C LEU A 49 -0.91 -1.00 7.92
N THR A 50 -0.28 -2.18 8.01
CA THR A 50 -0.93 -3.41 8.48
C THR A 50 -1.39 -3.26 9.93
N CYS A 51 -0.59 -2.62 10.78
CA CYS A 51 -0.98 -2.29 12.15
C CYS A 51 -2.19 -1.33 12.21
N LEU A 52 -2.41 -0.53 11.16
CA LEU A 52 -3.56 0.36 11.02
C LEU A 52 -4.75 -0.29 10.26
N GLY A 53 -4.62 -1.57 9.90
CA GLY A 53 -5.67 -2.34 9.22
C GLY A 53 -5.72 -2.16 7.70
N TYR A 54 -4.64 -1.68 7.09
CA TYR A 54 -4.52 -1.51 5.64
C TYR A 54 -3.29 -2.23 5.08
N LEU A 55 -3.28 -2.51 3.78
CA LEU A 55 -2.13 -3.09 3.08
C LEU A 55 -2.05 -2.52 1.68
N ILE A 56 -0.86 -2.18 1.19
CA ILE A 56 -0.68 -1.86 -0.23
C ILE A 56 -0.52 -3.16 -0.99
N ALA A 57 -1.51 -3.46 -1.82
CA ALA A 57 -1.58 -4.64 -2.65
C ALA A 57 -1.34 -4.28 -4.11
N THR A 58 -0.85 -5.25 -4.87
CA THR A 58 -0.57 -5.09 -6.29
C THR A 58 -1.57 -5.91 -7.08
N LYS A 59 -2.37 -5.28 -7.94
CA LYS A 59 -3.19 -6.02 -8.90
C LYS A 59 -2.27 -6.51 -10.02
N HIS A 60 -1.89 -7.79 -9.98
CA HIS A 60 -1.50 -8.52 -11.17
C HIS A 60 -2.77 -8.97 -11.89
N GLY A 61 -2.76 -9.02 -13.22
CA GLY A 61 -3.94 -9.37 -14.03
C GLY A 61 -4.37 -10.84 -13.94
N GLY A 62 -4.49 -11.41 -12.74
CA GLY A 62 -4.98 -12.74 -12.48
C GLY A 62 -5.66 -12.79 -11.12
N ASN A 63 -6.89 -13.31 -11.12
CA ASN A 63 -7.79 -13.60 -9.99
C ASN A 63 -7.16 -13.57 -8.58
N ASP A 64 -7.58 -12.59 -7.78
CA ASP A 64 -7.56 -12.69 -6.31
C ASP A 64 -8.93 -12.23 -5.76
N ASP A 65 -10.00 -12.66 -6.44
CA ASP A 65 -11.38 -12.64 -5.95
C ASP A 65 -11.90 -14.09 -5.98
N GLU A 66 -11.49 -14.90 -5.01
CA GLU A 66 -12.30 -15.99 -4.43
C GLU A 66 -11.98 -16.15 -2.94
#